data_AF-A0A486V7N8-F1
#
_entry.id   AF-A0A486V7N8-F1
#
_cell.length_a   1.000
_cell.length_b   1.000
_cell.length_c   1.000
_cell.angle_alpha   90.00
_cell.angle_beta   90.00
_cell.angle_gamma   90.00
#
_symmetry.space_group_name_H-M   'P 1'
#
loop_
_entity.id
_entity.type
_entity.pdbx_description
1 polymer ?
#
loop_
_entity_poly.entity_id
_entity_poly.type
_entity_poly.pdbx_seq_one_letter_code
_entity_poly.pdbx_strand_id
1 'polypeptide(L)'
;MGYFLLSDGLLSVGREGVKSWTGIITPQDTVEEMQTSFRVPSEDDFDGVDVKYINPVTWAEETVQCRTPENPFPRKTEAYTIDVAMTADRAWRIGMRRLMKYLHQRRTYTATASMLGWCHDFGDHIILSDDIRTGKTQSCLIDAMIYDFQEITLHVTEPLDWSYVNPRCWIQFQDGRPSSRMLTPQRVDDFTLTVPYNDDLHPGDWIMDDPDIDLPKLLFCDSEKGARHGIVQEVAPSGDSNCQITAPEYKEIFYQYDDATYSGDVA
;
A
#
# COMPACT_ATOMS: atom_id res chain seq x y z
N MET A 1 -5.61 -8.14 13.51
CA MET A 1 -5.56 -7.29 14.72
C MET A 1 -6.25 -5.97 14.43
N GLY A 2 -6.85 -5.33 15.43
CA GLY A 2 -7.36 -3.95 15.29
C GLY A 2 -6.32 -2.99 15.84
N TYR A 3 -6.24 -1.79 15.29
CA TYR A 3 -5.43 -0.71 15.82
C TYR A 3 -6.31 0.54 15.99
N PHE A 4 -6.01 1.31 17.02
CA PHE A 4 -6.75 2.52 17.33
C PHE A 4 -6.24 3.67 16.47
N LEU A 5 -7.16 4.50 15.99
CA LEU A 5 -6.87 5.67 15.18
C LEU A 5 -7.51 6.90 15.83
N LEU A 6 -6.72 7.97 15.91
CA LEU A 6 -7.18 9.31 16.23
C LEU A 6 -6.74 10.21 15.09
N SER A 7 -7.69 10.65 14.28
CA SER A 7 -7.47 11.56 13.16
C SER A 7 -8.59 12.60 13.16
N ASP A 8 -8.24 13.88 13.01
CA ASP A 8 -9.18 15.01 12.98
C ASP A 8 -10.21 15.05 14.13
N GLY A 9 -9.80 14.62 15.32
CA GLY A 9 -10.68 14.54 16.49
C GLY A 9 -11.71 13.40 16.45
N LEU A 10 -11.67 12.54 15.44
CA LEU A 10 -12.46 11.33 15.33
C LEU A 10 -11.69 10.13 15.91
N LEU A 11 -12.32 9.44 16.86
CA LEU A 11 -11.84 8.17 17.39
C LEU A 11 -12.36 7.06 16.47
N SER A 12 -11.46 6.33 15.81
CA SER A 12 -11.81 5.21 14.94
C SER A 12 -10.93 4.00 15.21
N VAL A 13 -11.27 2.87 14.58
CA VAL A 13 -10.52 1.62 14.71
C VAL A 13 -10.24 1.09 13.32
N GLY A 14 -8.95 0.95 13.00
CA GLY A 14 -8.50 0.29 11.79
C GLY A 14 -8.40 -1.22 12.00
N ARG A 15 -8.73 -2.00 10.96
CA ARG A 15 -8.42 -3.43 10.91
C ARG A 15 -7.17 -3.65 10.09
N GLU A 16 -6.23 -4.38 10.65
CA GLU A 16 -5.06 -4.85 9.94
C GLU A 16 -5.41 -6.13 9.15
N GLY A 17 -5.20 -6.11 7.84
CA GLY A 17 -5.55 -7.16 6.89
C GLY A 17 -5.25 -6.74 5.45
N VAL A 18 -5.82 -7.47 4.48
CA VAL A 18 -5.81 -7.05 3.07
C VAL A 18 -6.60 -5.75 2.92
N LYS A 19 -6.03 -4.77 2.20
CA LYS A 19 -6.58 -3.42 2.06
C LYS A 19 -6.49 -2.97 0.61
N SER A 20 -7.55 -2.36 0.11
CA SER A 20 -7.50 -1.56 -1.11
C SER A 20 -6.67 -0.31 -0.87
N TRP A 21 -6.08 0.23 -1.94
CA TRP A 21 -5.36 1.49 -1.88
C TRP A 21 -6.32 2.66 -1.62
N THR A 22 -5.83 3.66 -0.88
CA THR A 22 -6.56 4.88 -0.50
C THR A 22 -5.89 6.14 -1.00
N GLY A 23 -4.62 6.05 -1.44
CA GLY A 23 -3.82 7.19 -1.87
C GLY A 23 -2.79 6.82 -2.93
N ILE A 24 -2.34 7.82 -3.67
CA ILE A 24 -1.21 7.72 -4.59
C ILE A 24 -0.26 8.89 -4.30
N ILE A 25 1.04 8.63 -4.34
CA ILE A 25 2.06 9.66 -4.26
C ILE A 25 3.00 9.49 -5.44
N THR A 26 3.07 10.52 -6.25
CA THR A 26 3.88 10.57 -7.47
C THR A 26 4.96 11.64 -7.35
N PRO A 27 5.97 11.64 -8.24
CA PRO A 27 6.96 12.72 -8.33
C PRO A 27 6.37 14.13 -8.42
N GLN A 28 5.16 14.29 -8.96
CA GLN A 28 4.46 15.57 -9.03
C GLN A 28 4.00 16.07 -7.64
N ASP A 29 3.86 15.18 -6.66
CA ASP A 29 3.43 15.49 -5.30
C ASP A 29 4.60 15.69 -4.33
N THR A 30 5.77 15.17 -4.70
CA THR A 30 6.96 15.19 -3.87
C THR A 30 7.81 16.42 -4.11
N VAL A 31 8.33 17.01 -3.04
CA VAL A 31 9.26 18.16 -3.08
C VAL A 31 10.70 17.69 -3.25
N GLU A 32 11.01 16.49 -2.78
CA GLU A 32 12.33 15.87 -2.83
C GLU A 32 12.22 14.47 -3.46
N GLU A 33 13.33 13.94 -3.95
CA GLU A 33 13.37 12.57 -4.47
C GLU A 33 12.92 11.56 -3.40
N MET A 34 12.00 10.68 -3.78
CA MET A 34 11.56 9.59 -2.91
C MET A 34 12.73 8.66 -2.59
N GLN A 35 12.92 8.38 -1.31
CA GLN A 35 13.96 7.47 -0.83
C GLN A 35 13.39 6.07 -0.62
N THR A 36 14.10 5.06 -1.11
CA THR A 36 13.81 3.66 -0.82
C THR A 36 14.95 3.08 -0.01
N SER A 37 14.69 2.74 1.26
CA SER A 37 15.61 1.96 2.07
C SER A 37 15.32 0.47 1.91
N PHE A 38 16.37 -0.35 1.94
CA PHE A 38 16.26 -1.80 1.87
C PHE A 38 17.05 -2.46 2.99
N ARG A 39 16.44 -3.48 3.62
CA ARG A 39 17.08 -4.33 4.61
C ARG A 39 17.41 -5.68 3.99
N VAL A 40 18.71 -5.99 3.92
CA VAL A 40 19.20 -7.30 3.47
C VAL A 40 18.90 -8.35 4.55
N PRO A 41 18.47 -9.57 4.17
CA PRO A 41 18.41 -10.69 5.11
C PRO A 41 19.76 -10.95 5.79
N SER A 42 19.75 -11.11 7.11
CA SER A 42 20.94 -11.42 7.92
C SER A 42 20.83 -12.80 8.56
N GLU A 43 21.95 -13.40 8.96
CA GLU A 43 21.93 -14.64 9.78
C GLU A 43 21.28 -14.43 11.16
N ASP A 44 21.25 -13.19 11.63
CA ASP A 44 20.58 -12.81 12.88
C ASP A 44 19.07 -12.67 12.75
N ASP A 45 18.51 -12.78 11.55
CA ASP A 45 17.08 -12.69 11.33
C ASP A 45 16.37 -13.92 11.90
N PHE A 46 15.27 -13.69 12.63
CA PHE A 46 14.41 -14.79 13.04
C PHE A 46 13.61 -15.32 11.84
N ASP A 47 13.47 -16.64 11.81
CA ASP A 47 12.76 -17.39 10.78
C ASP A 47 11.61 -18.24 11.38
N GLY A 48 11.35 -18.07 12.68
CA GLY A 48 10.16 -18.54 13.37
C GLY A 48 9.73 -17.60 14.50
N VAL A 49 8.47 -17.68 14.91
CA VAL A 49 7.92 -16.92 16.04
C VAL A 49 7.20 -17.88 16.98
N ASP A 50 7.48 -17.78 18.27
CA ASP A 50 6.78 -18.53 19.32
C ASP A 50 5.86 -17.57 20.07
N VAL A 51 4.55 -17.80 19.93
CA VAL A 51 3.55 -16.92 20.53
C VAL A 51 3.05 -17.51 21.83
N LYS A 52 3.36 -16.85 22.93
CA LYS A 52 2.80 -17.12 24.25
C LYS A 52 1.46 -16.41 24.39
N TYR A 53 0.40 -17.14 24.71
CA TYR A 53 -0.96 -16.64 24.85
C TYR A 53 -1.66 -17.27 26.05
N ILE A 54 -2.77 -16.66 26.50
CA ILE A 54 -3.61 -17.23 27.57
C ILE A 54 -4.76 -18.01 26.92
N ASN A 55 -4.87 -19.30 27.23
CA ASN A 55 -5.97 -20.11 26.70
C ASN A 55 -7.28 -19.76 27.45
N PRO A 56 -8.38 -19.41 26.75
CA PRO A 56 -9.63 -18.95 27.37
C PRO A 56 -10.38 -20.05 28.13
N VAL A 57 -10.03 -21.32 27.91
CA VAL A 57 -10.63 -22.48 28.58
C VAL A 57 -9.83 -22.85 29.83
N THR A 58 -8.52 -23.04 29.69
CA THR A 58 -7.66 -23.51 30.78
C THR A 58 -7.15 -22.37 31.67
N TRP A 59 -7.19 -21.13 31.19
CA TRP A 59 -6.58 -19.95 31.82
C TRP A 59 -5.07 -20.11 32.08
N ALA A 60 -4.44 -21.07 31.42
CA ALA A 60 -3.01 -21.30 31.47
C ALA A 60 -2.32 -20.56 30.31
N GLU A 61 -1.06 -20.22 30.54
CA GLU A 61 -0.18 -19.76 29.48
C GLU A 61 0.23 -20.94 28.62
N GLU A 62 -0.05 -20.84 27.33
CA GLU A 62 0.31 -21.83 26.32
C GLU A 62 1.11 -21.14 25.22
N THR A 63 1.89 -21.93 24.48
CA THR A 63 2.74 -21.42 23.39
C THR A 63 2.33 -22.10 22.10
N VAL A 64 2.20 -21.33 21.02
CA VAL A 64 2.02 -21.84 19.66
C VAL A 64 3.25 -21.51 18.81
N GLN A 65 3.74 -22.50 18.07
CA GLN A 65 4.84 -22.32 17.14
C GLN A 65 4.33 -21.82 15.78
N CYS A 66 4.78 -20.63 15.37
CA CYS A 66 4.49 -20.05 14.07
C CYS A 66 5.68 -20.29 13.14
N ARG A 67 5.50 -21.14 12.12
CA ARG A 67 6.51 -21.60 11.16
C ARG A 67 5.94 -21.59 9.75
N THR A 68 6.77 -21.32 8.75
CA THR A 68 6.35 -21.52 7.37
C THR A 68 6.48 -23.00 6.99
N PRO A 69 5.64 -23.52 6.08
CA PRO A 69 5.74 -24.92 5.62
C PRO A 69 7.12 -25.27 5.03
N GLU A 70 7.81 -24.29 4.45
CA GLU A 70 9.13 -24.43 3.84
C GLU A 70 10.26 -24.53 4.88
N ASN A 71 10.04 -23.99 6.09
CA ASN A 71 11.03 -23.98 7.17
C ASN A 71 10.41 -24.37 8.52
N PRO A 72 10.15 -25.68 8.74
CA PRO A 72 9.59 -26.16 10.00
C PRO A 72 10.55 -26.03 11.19
N PHE A 73 11.86 -26.01 10.95
CA PHE A 73 12.91 -25.98 11.96
C PHE A 73 13.73 -24.68 11.86
N PRO A 74 13.22 -23.57 12.41
CA PRO A 74 13.87 -22.27 12.30
C PRO A 74 15.20 -22.28 13.05
N ARG A 75 16.18 -21.56 12.53
CA ARG A 75 17.47 -21.37 13.20
C ARG A 75 17.33 -20.46 14.42
N LYS A 76 16.45 -19.46 14.33
CA LYS A 76 16.24 -18.47 15.38
C LYS A 76 14.75 -18.17 15.52
N THR A 77 14.25 -18.32 16.74
CA THR A 77 12.85 -18.04 17.07
C THR A 77 12.75 -16.74 17.88
N GLU A 78 11.78 -15.91 17.51
CA GLU A 78 11.39 -14.76 18.31
C GLU A 78 10.31 -15.19 19.32
N ALA A 79 10.53 -14.91 20.61
CA ALA A 79 9.50 -15.07 21.62
C ALA A 79 8.57 -13.84 21.63
N TYR A 80 7.29 -14.05 21.40
CA TYR A 80 6.26 -13.00 21.37
C TYR A 80 5.16 -13.31 22.37
N THR A 81 4.83 -12.36 23.24
CA THR A 81 3.80 -12.55 24.27
C THR A 81 2.56 -11.71 23.95
N ILE A 82 1.38 -12.32 24.08
CA ILE A 82 0.10 -11.65 23.96
C ILE A 82 -0.68 -11.82 25.26
N ASP A 83 -0.84 -10.74 26.01
CA ASP A 83 -1.53 -10.72 27.30
C ASP A 83 -3.06 -10.65 27.16
N VAL A 84 -3.62 -11.47 26.27
CA VAL A 84 -5.07 -11.52 26.00
C VAL A 84 -5.50 -12.97 25.87
N ALA A 85 -6.60 -13.33 26.55
CA ALA A 85 -7.19 -14.66 26.43
C ALA A 85 -7.76 -14.87 25.02
N MET A 86 -7.26 -15.87 24.28
CA MET A 86 -7.71 -16.15 22.92
C MET A 86 -7.46 -17.60 22.49
N THR A 87 -8.08 -18.04 21.40
CA THR A 87 -7.85 -19.40 20.87
C THR A 87 -6.43 -19.54 20.30
N ALA A 88 -5.91 -20.77 20.32
CA ALA A 88 -4.64 -21.14 19.70
C ALA A 88 -4.55 -20.68 18.24
N ASP A 89 -5.62 -20.89 17.45
CA ASP A 89 -5.71 -20.43 16.06
C ASP A 89 -5.46 -18.92 15.93
N ARG A 90 -6.07 -18.11 16.82
CA ARG A 90 -5.95 -16.66 16.77
C ARG A 90 -4.55 -16.20 17.16
N ALA A 91 -3.96 -16.81 18.19
CA ALA A 91 -2.58 -16.55 18.58
C ALA A 91 -1.61 -16.89 17.44
N TRP A 92 -1.80 -18.06 16.81
CA TRP A 92 -0.99 -18.53 15.70
C TRP A 92 -1.10 -17.62 14.46
N ARG A 93 -2.31 -17.17 14.10
CA ARG A 93 -2.51 -16.20 13.00
C ARG A 93 -1.74 -14.90 13.23
N ILE A 94 -1.76 -14.37 14.45
CA ILE A 94 -1.01 -13.15 14.80
C ILE A 94 0.50 -13.38 14.67
N GLY A 95 1.00 -14.51 15.17
CA GLY A 95 2.42 -14.87 15.04
C GLY A 95 2.86 -15.11 13.60
N MET A 96 2.05 -15.81 12.79
CA MET A 96 2.31 -16.00 11.37
C MET A 96 2.33 -14.67 10.62
N ARG A 97 1.41 -13.75 10.90
CA ARG A 97 1.44 -12.40 10.30
C ARG A 97 2.73 -11.65 10.64
N ARG A 98 3.16 -11.71 11.91
CA ARG A 98 4.43 -11.12 12.36
C ARG A 98 5.62 -11.71 11.63
N LEU A 99 5.66 -13.05 11.51
CA LEU A 99 6.69 -13.77 10.77
C LEU A 99 6.71 -13.37 9.29
N MET A 100 5.56 -13.38 8.61
CA MET A 100 5.46 -13.03 7.19
C MET A 100 5.87 -11.58 6.93
N LYS A 101 5.50 -10.65 7.81
CA LYS A 101 5.99 -9.26 7.72
C LYS A 101 7.50 -9.21 7.84
N TYR A 102 8.09 -9.84 8.86
CA TYR A 102 9.54 -9.81 9.05
C TYR A 102 10.32 -10.43 7.88
N LEU A 103 9.81 -11.54 7.33
CA LEU A 103 10.43 -12.22 6.20
C LEU A 103 10.35 -11.40 4.91
N HIS A 104 9.20 -10.79 4.62
CA HIS A 104 8.89 -10.24 3.30
C HIS A 104 8.85 -8.71 3.20
N GLN A 105 8.72 -7.97 4.30
CA GLN A 105 8.76 -6.50 4.33
C GLN A 105 10.21 -6.04 4.43
N ARG A 106 10.86 -5.87 3.28
CA ARG A 106 12.29 -5.56 3.20
C ARG A 106 12.57 -4.14 2.73
N ARG A 107 11.54 -3.42 2.28
CA ARG A 107 11.65 -2.04 1.81
C ARG A 107 10.84 -1.10 2.67
N THR A 108 11.36 0.10 2.87
CA THR A 108 10.62 1.22 3.44
C THR A 108 10.79 2.42 2.53
N TYR A 109 9.67 3.01 2.14
CA TYR A 109 9.61 4.18 1.29
C TYR A 109 9.47 5.43 2.16
N THR A 110 10.21 6.47 1.81
CA THR A 110 10.14 7.77 2.47
C THR A 110 10.01 8.84 1.41
N ALA A 111 8.95 9.66 1.51
CA ALA A 111 8.68 10.74 0.56
C ALA A 111 8.38 12.03 1.33
N THR A 112 8.99 13.13 0.89
CA THR A 112 8.64 14.47 1.37
C THR A 112 7.61 15.04 0.40
N ALA A 113 6.34 15.10 0.83
CA ALA A 113 5.23 15.66 0.06
C ALA A 113 4.85 17.04 0.60
N SER A 114 4.14 17.84 -0.20
CA SER A 114 3.61 19.13 0.23
C SER A 114 2.39 18.93 1.16
N MET A 115 1.21 19.41 0.75
CA MET A 115 -0.02 19.32 1.52
C MET A 115 -0.74 17.97 1.34
N LEU A 116 -0.53 17.28 0.21
CA LEU A 116 -1.16 15.98 -0.07
C LEU A 116 -0.84 14.93 1.00
N GLY A 117 0.37 14.96 1.56
CA GLY A 117 0.74 13.95 2.54
C GLY A 117 -0.05 14.03 3.85
N TRP A 118 -0.67 15.16 4.15
CA TRP A 118 -1.60 15.30 5.28
C TRP A 118 -2.96 14.65 5.03
N CYS A 119 -3.27 14.27 3.79
CA CYS A 119 -4.48 13.52 3.45
C CYS A 119 -4.35 12.01 3.74
N HIS A 120 -3.24 11.57 4.35
CA HIS A 120 -2.98 10.17 4.65
C HIS A 120 -2.86 9.94 6.16
N ASP A 121 -3.44 8.83 6.61
CA ASP A 121 -3.45 8.43 8.00
C ASP A 121 -2.67 7.15 8.26
N PHE A 122 -2.37 6.89 9.53
CA PHE A 122 -1.73 5.65 9.95
C PHE A 122 -2.49 4.42 9.45
N GLY A 123 -1.76 3.52 8.78
CA GLY A 123 -2.29 2.28 8.25
C GLY A 123 -2.94 2.40 6.87
N ASP A 124 -2.98 3.57 6.26
CA ASP A 124 -3.46 3.74 4.87
C ASP A 124 -2.58 2.98 3.88
N HIS A 125 -3.21 2.39 2.87
CA HIS A 125 -2.50 1.71 1.80
C HIS A 125 -2.32 2.69 0.65
N ILE A 126 -1.08 3.09 0.40
CA ILE A 126 -0.74 4.04 -0.66
C ILE A 126 0.07 3.38 -1.77
N ILE A 127 -0.13 3.86 -2.99
CA ILE A 127 0.72 3.53 -4.14
C ILE A 127 1.75 4.64 -4.30
N LEU A 128 3.00 4.26 -4.52
CA LEU A 128 4.13 5.15 -4.62
C LEU A 128 4.80 4.96 -5.98
N SER A 129 5.16 6.07 -6.63
CA SER A 129 6.02 6.07 -7.81
C SER A 129 7.22 6.99 -7.59
N ASP A 130 8.37 6.62 -8.14
CA ASP A 130 9.49 7.54 -8.36
C ASP A 130 9.56 7.89 -9.86
N ASP A 131 10.51 8.75 -10.21
CA ASP A 131 10.85 9.15 -11.57
C ASP A 131 11.81 8.16 -12.27
N ILE A 132 12.20 7.08 -11.57
CA ILE A 132 13.13 6.07 -12.09
C ILE A 132 12.39 5.12 -13.02
N ARG A 133 12.64 5.26 -14.34
CA ARG A 133 12.02 4.44 -15.41
C ARG A 133 12.16 2.92 -15.24
N THR A 134 13.15 2.43 -14.49
CA THR A 134 13.30 1.00 -14.16
C THR A 134 12.09 0.44 -13.40
N GLY A 135 11.38 1.28 -12.65
CA GLY A 135 10.15 0.90 -11.94
C GLY A 135 8.98 0.57 -12.87
N LYS A 136 9.09 0.86 -14.18
CA LYS A 136 8.01 0.74 -15.18
C LYS A 136 6.72 1.42 -14.73
N THR A 137 6.88 2.50 -13.99
CA THR A 137 5.85 3.44 -13.62
C THR A 137 6.20 4.79 -14.21
N GLN A 138 5.20 5.52 -14.66
CA GLN A 138 5.31 6.86 -15.18
C GLN A 138 4.12 7.67 -14.71
N SER A 139 4.37 8.81 -14.09
CA SER A 139 3.33 9.74 -13.69
C SER A 139 3.29 10.94 -14.63
N CYS A 140 2.09 11.45 -14.88
CA CYS A 140 1.84 12.61 -15.74
C CYS A 140 0.58 13.35 -15.28
N LEU A 141 0.39 14.59 -15.74
CA LEU A 141 -0.84 15.33 -15.52
C LEU A 141 -1.82 15.07 -16.66
N ILE A 142 -3.12 15.07 -16.33
CA ILE A 142 -4.22 15.07 -17.30
C ILE A 142 -4.61 16.54 -17.51
N ASP A 143 -4.34 17.09 -18.68
CA ASP A 143 -4.56 18.51 -19.00
C ASP A 143 -5.77 18.73 -19.92
N ALA A 144 -6.31 17.67 -20.53
CA ALA A 144 -7.62 17.71 -21.17
C ALA A 144 -8.36 16.37 -21.03
N MET A 145 -9.68 16.46 -20.92
CA MET A 145 -10.55 15.29 -20.80
C MET A 145 -11.84 15.52 -21.59
N ILE A 146 -12.28 14.50 -22.32
CA ILE A 146 -13.58 14.43 -22.99
C ILE A 146 -14.17 13.06 -22.65
N TYR A 147 -15.47 12.99 -22.35
CA TYR A 147 -16.12 11.72 -22.05
C TYR A 147 -17.52 11.61 -22.65
N ASP A 148 -17.94 10.37 -22.85
CA ASP A 148 -19.32 10.00 -23.10
C ASP A 148 -19.74 8.83 -22.17
N PHE A 149 -20.84 8.16 -22.49
CA PHE A 149 -21.37 7.05 -21.68
C PHE A 149 -20.59 5.73 -21.82
N GLN A 150 -19.61 5.64 -22.71
CA GLN A 150 -18.83 4.44 -22.99
C GLN A 150 -17.36 4.62 -22.64
N GLU A 151 -16.77 5.78 -22.94
CA GLU A 151 -15.34 6.02 -22.81
C GLU A 151 -15.00 7.43 -22.34
N ILE A 152 -13.84 7.54 -21.69
CA ILE A 152 -13.21 8.79 -21.28
C ILE A 152 -11.89 8.88 -22.03
N THR A 153 -11.76 9.90 -22.88
CA THR A 153 -10.53 10.25 -23.58
C THR A 153 -9.74 11.27 -22.77
N LEU A 154 -8.48 10.96 -22.49
CA LEU A 154 -7.58 11.77 -21.70
C LEU A 154 -6.38 12.19 -22.56
N HIS A 155 -6.05 13.47 -22.51
CA HIS A 155 -4.76 13.98 -22.97
C HIS A 155 -3.85 14.15 -21.74
N VAL A 156 -2.58 13.79 -21.89
CA VAL A 156 -1.57 13.88 -20.83
C VAL A 156 -0.37 14.74 -21.24
N THR A 157 0.34 15.25 -20.25
CA THR A 157 1.46 16.17 -20.45
C THR A 157 2.77 15.52 -20.92
N GLU A 158 2.93 14.21 -20.70
CA GLU A 158 4.14 13.44 -21.07
C GLU A 158 3.80 12.23 -21.95
N PRO A 159 4.68 11.85 -22.90
CA PRO A 159 4.40 10.72 -23.78
C PRO A 159 4.47 9.40 -23.01
N LEU A 160 3.47 8.54 -23.19
CA LEU A 160 3.34 7.27 -22.47
C LEU A 160 4.14 6.14 -23.09
N ASP A 161 4.74 5.30 -22.24
CA ASP A 161 5.50 4.13 -22.68
C ASP A 161 4.59 2.93 -23.02
N TRP A 162 4.12 2.88 -24.27
CA TRP A 162 3.32 1.77 -24.78
C TRP A 162 4.10 0.48 -25.07
N SER A 163 5.39 0.38 -24.70
CA SER A 163 6.15 -0.87 -24.81
C SER A 163 5.75 -1.91 -23.75
N TYR A 164 4.96 -1.52 -22.74
CA TYR A 164 4.48 -2.41 -21.70
C TYR A 164 3.58 -3.50 -22.27
N VAL A 165 3.83 -4.75 -21.85
CA VAL A 165 3.07 -5.92 -22.31
C VAL A 165 1.59 -5.83 -21.94
N ASN A 166 1.30 -5.20 -20.81
CA ASN A 166 -0.05 -5.08 -20.28
C ASN A 166 -0.27 -3.70 -19.63
N PRO A 167 -0.33 -2.62 -20.43
CA PRO A 167 -0.39 -1.27 -19.89
C PRO A 167 -1.62 -1.07 -19.03
N ARG A 168 -1.44 -0.33 -17.94
CA ARG A 168 -2.45 -0.07 -16.93
C ARG A 168 -2.25 1.32 -16.35
N CYS A 169 -3.28 1.85 -15.70
CA CYS A 169 -3.14 3.13 -15.03
C CYS A 169 -4.07 3.27 -13.81
N TRP A 170 -3.71 4.21 -12.94
CA TRP A 170 -4.61 4.81 -11.98
C TRP A 170 -4.76 6.29 -12.30
N ILE A 171 -5.91 6.84 -11.95
CA ILE A 171 -6.14 8.28 -11.97
C ILE A 171 -6.22 8.73 -10.53
N GLN A 172 -5.41 9.71 -10.16
CA GLN A 172 -5.54 10.42 -8.91
C GLN A 172 -6.35 11.69 -9.16
N PHE A 173 -7.48 11.79 -8.47
CA PHE A 173 -8.36 12.94 -8.55
C PHE A 173 -7.84 14.10 -7.71
N GLN A 174 -8.47 15.26 -7.87
CA GLN A 174 -8.05 16.52 -7.26
C GLN A 174 -8.32 16.56 -5.75
N ASP A 175 -9.13 15.64 -5.22
CA ASP A 175 -9.31 15.41 -3.79
C ASP A 175 -8.21 14.53 -3.17
N GLY A 176 -7.19 14.17 -3.96
CA GLY A 176 -6.08 13.31 -3.57
C GLY A 176 -6.37 11.82 -3.62
N ARG A 177 -7.64 11.41 -3.82
CA ARG A 177 -8.03 10.01 -3.88
C ARG A 177 -7.76 9.41 -5.25
N PRO A 178 -7.35 8.14 -5.29
CA PRO A 178 -7.21 7.43 -6.55
C PRO A 178 -8.50 6.75 -7.02
N SER A 179 -8.51 6.39 -8.30
CA SER A 179 -9.52 5.51 -8.87
C SER A 179 -9.64 4.22 -8.05
N SER A 180 -10.88 3.84 -7.72
CA SER A 180 -11.22 2.67 -6.90
C SER A 180 -10.65 1.35 -7.43
N ARG A 181 -10.40 1.32 -8.75
CA ARG A 181 -9.86 0.20 -9.50
C ARG A 181 -8.75 0.68 -10.41
N MET A 182 -7.90 -0.27 -10.77
CA MET A 182 -6.88 -0.08 -11.79
C MET A 182 -7.53 -0.15 -13.18
N LEU A 183 -7.23 0.81 -14.03
CA LEU A 183 -7.85 0.99 -15.33
C LEU A 183 -7.01 0.32 -16.43
N THR A 184 -7.68 -0.06 -17.51
CA THR A 184 -7.03 -0.60 -18.72
C THR A 184 -7.10 0.45 -19.82
N PRO A 185 -6.02 1.21 -20.03
CA PRO A 185 -5.98 2.25 -21.04
C PRO A 185 -5.84 1.66 -22.44
N GLN A 186 -6.48 2.30 -23.43
CA GLN A 186 -6.28 2.03 -24.84
C GLN A 186 -5.52 3.18 -25.49
N ARG A 187 -4.57 2.84 -26.35
CA ARG A 187 -3.74 3.82 -27.05
C ARG A 187 -4.53 4.51 -28.15
N VAL A 188 -4.55 5.83 -28.14
CA VAL A 188 -4.94 6.65 -29.30
C VAL A 188 -3.67 7.13 -30.00
N ASP A 189 -2.77 7.78 -29.26
CA ASP A 189 -1.45 8.20 -29.71
C ASP A 189 -0.44 8.20 -28.54
N ASP A 190 0.63 8.99 -28.61
CA ASP A 190 1.67 9.03 -27.58
C ASP A 190 1.25 9.83 -26.34
N PHE A 191 0.36 10.80 -26.48
CA PHE A 191 -0.11 11.71 -25.44
C PHE A 191 -1.60 11.53 -25.12
N THR A 192 -2.29 10.70 -25.89
CA THR A 192 -3.74 10.48 -25.77
C THR A 192 -4.04 9.01 -25.53
N LEU A 193 -4.90 8.75 -24.55
CA LEU A 193 -5.40 7.42 -24.23
C LEU A 193 -6.90 7.48 -23.95
N THR A 194 -7.58 6.33 -24.08
CA THR A 194 -8.95 6.17 -23.58
C THR A 194 -9.00 5.18 -22.44
N VAL A 195 -9.92 5.40 -21.50
CA VAL A 195 -10.31 4.42 -20.48
C VAL A 195 -11.82 4.18 -20.56
N PRO A 196 -12.30 2.97 -20.25
CA PRO A 196 -13.74 2.73 -20.17
C PRO A 196 -14.40 3.67 -19.16
N TYR A 197 -15.55 4.23 -19.55
CA TYR A 197 -16.37 5.01 -18.62
C TYR A 197 -16.80 4.12 -17.45
N ASN A 198 -16.77 4.71 -16.26
CA ASN A 198 -17.23 4.08 -15.04
C ASN A 198 -17.75 5.18 -14.11
N ASP A 199 -18.90 4.93 -13.48
CA ASP A 199 -19.53 5.89 -12.58
C ASP A 199 -18.58 6.33 -11.46
N ASP A 200 -17.75 5.41 -10.93
CA ASP A 200 -16.78 5.74 -9.86
C ASP A 200 -15.74 6.81 -10.25
N LEU A 201 -15.54 7.07 -11.55
CA LEU A 201 -14.56 8.06 -12.01
C LEU A 201 -15.11 9.48 -11.98
N HIS A 202 -16.44 9.64 -11.96
CA HIS A 202 -17.14 10.93 -11.90
C HIS A 202 -16.46 12.06 -12.70
N PRO A 203 -16.22 11.88 -14.03
CA PRO A 203 -15.48 12.87 -14.83
C PRO A 203 -16.15 14.25 -14.90
N GLY A 204 -17.44 14.34 -14.58
CA GLY A 204 -18.16 15.63 -14.49
C GLY A 204 -17.78 16.48 -13.28
N ASP A 205 -17.13 15.91 -12.27
CA ASP A 205 -16.71 16.62 -11.06
C ASP A 205 -15.27 17.17 -11.18
N TRP A 206 -14.56 16.84 -12.27
CA TRP A 206 -13.18 17.26 -12.47
C TRP A 206 -13.13 18.71 -12.96
N ILE A 207 -12.36 19.54 -12.26
CA ILE A 207 -12.18 20.96 -12.56
C ILE A 207 -10.91 21.11 -13.40
N MET A 208 -11.08 21.35 -14.70
CA MET A 208 -9.96 21.37 -15.67
C MET A 208 -9.57 22.80 -16.09
N ASP A 209 -10.37 23.80 -15.75
CA ASP A 209 -10.27 25.19 -16.24
C ASP A 209 -9.96 26.22 -15.13
N ASP A 210 -9.51 25.76 -13.96
CA ASP A 210 -9.11 26.61 -12.83
C ASP A 210 -7.60 26.45 -12.53
N PRO A 211 -6.78 27.50 -12.69
CA PRO A 211 -5.35 27.44 -12.41
C PRO A 211 -5.00 27.32 -10.91
N ASP A 212 -5.94 27.59 -10.01
CA ASP A 212 -5.73 27.47 -8.55
C ASP A 212 -5.96 26.03 -8.05
N ILE A 213 -6.43 25.12 -8.92
CA ILE A 213 -6.69 23.72 -8.59
C ILE A 213 -5.73 22.82 -9.38
N ASP A 214 -5.05 21.91 -8.67
CA ASP A 214 -4.16 20.93 -9.29
C ASP A 214 -4.94 20.05 -10.28
N LEU A 215 -4.36 19.81 -11.46
CA LEU A 215 -4.93 18.88 -12.43
C LEU A 215 -4.96 17.43 -11.89
N PRO A 216 -5.93 16.61 -12.32
CA PRO A 216 -5.88 15.17 -12.07
C PRO A 216 -4.57 14.57 -12.59
N LYS A 217 -4.06 13.56 -11.90
CA LYS A 217 -2.79 12.91 -12.24
C LYS A 217 -3.05 11.50 -12.74
N LEU A 218 -2.27 11.05 -13.72
CA LEU A 218 -2.29 9.68 -14.21
C LEU A 218 -1.00 8.99 -13.79
N LEU A 219 -1.13 7.87 -13.09
CA LEU A 219 -0.03 6.94 -12.85
C LEU A 219 -0.15 5.76 -13.83
N PHE A 220 0.67 5.75 -14.86
CA PHE A 220 0.76 4.69 -15.86
C PHE A 220 1.79 3.63 -15.46
N CYS A 221 1.49 2.35 -15.68
CA CYS A 221 2.34 1.24 -15.26
C CYS A 221 2.17 -0.03 -16.10
N ASP A 222 3.07 -1.00 -15.93
CA ASP A 222 2.99 -2.30 -16.61
C ASP A 222 2.06 -3.32 -15.93
N SER A 223 1.77 -3.12 -14.65
CA SER A 223 1.00 -4.02 -13.79
C SER A 223 0.82 -3.45 -12.39
N GLU A 224 -0.12 -4.01 -11.62
CA GLU A 224 -0.35 -3.62 -10.23
C GLU A 224 0.90 -3.88 -9.39
N LYS A 225 1.46 -5.09 -9.55
CA LYS A 225 2.67 -5.54 -8.85
C LYS A 225 3.93 -4.77 -9.25
N GLY A 226 3.91 -4.06 -10.38
CA GLY A 226 4.99 -3.20 -10.82
C GLY A 226 5.07 -1.91 -10.01
N ALA A 227 3.94 -1.43 -9.50
CA ALA A 227 3.90 -0.26 -8.64
C ALA A 227 4.41 -0.57 -7.22
N ARG A 228 4.91 0.45 -6.52
CA ARG A 228 5.31 0.30 -5.12
C ARG A 228 4.08 0.49 -4.26
N HIS A 229 3.79 -0.49 -3.41
CA HIS A 229 2.71 -0.41 -2.44
C HIS A 229 3.29 -0.25 -1.05
N GLY A 230 2.76 0.68 -0.26
CA GLY A 230 3.19 0.97 1.10
C GLY A 230 2.02 1.08 2.07
N ILE A 231 2.25 0.74 3.33
CA ILE A 231 1.34 1.11 4.43
C ILE A 231 1.93 2.29 5.16
N VAL A 232 1.18 3.38 5.27
CA VAL A 232 1.60 4.57 6.02
C VAL A 232 1.83 4.18 7.48
N GLN A 233 3.07 4.35 7.95
CA GLN A 233 3.45 4.12 9.33
C GLN A 233 3.55 5.44 10.11
N GLU A 234 3.93 6.51 9.43
CA GLU A 234 4.11 7.81 10.05
C GLU A 234 3.94 8.91 9.00
N VAL A 235 3.27 9.99 9.40
CA VAL A 235 3.24 11.27 8.70
C VAL A 235 3.72 12.31 9.70
N ALA A 236 4.87 12.91 9.42
CA ALA A 236 5.52 13.88 10.29
C ALA A 236 5.66 15.24 9.60
N PRO A 237 5.48 16.36 10.30
CA PRO A 237 5.72 17.68 9.73
C PRO A 237 7.20 17.83 9.35
N SER A 238 7.47 18.39 8.17
CA SER A 238 8.81 18.66 7.67
C SER A 238 8.88 20.09 7.13
N GLY A 239 9.45 21.01 7.90
CA GLY A 239 9.44 22.44 7.56
C GLY A 239 8.04 23.08 7.67
N ASP A 240 7.84 24.21 7.00
CA ASP A 240 6.68 25.09 7.22
C ASP A 240 5.40 24.66 6.47
N SER A 241 5.53 23.86 5.40
CA SER A 241 4.39 23.45 4.56
C SER A 241 4.49 22.04 3.97
N ASN A 242 5.51 21.27 4.36
CA ASN A 242 5.69 19.90 3.87
C ASN A 242 5.46 18.89 5.00
N CYS A 243 5.28 17.65 4.60
CA CYS A 243 5.24 16.52 5.48
C CYS A 243 6.09 15.38 4.90
N GLN A 244 6.70 14.63 5.80
CA GLN A 244 7.43 13.42 5.47
C GLN A 244 6.56 12.23 5.79
N ILE A 245 6.38 11.37 4.80
CA ILE A 245 5.62 10.13 4.93
C ILE A 245 6.60 8.98 4.93
N THR A 246 6.47 8.11 5.93
CA THR A 246 7.20 6.85 6.00
C THR A 246 6.21 5.70 5.80
N ALA A 247 6.44 4.91 4.75
CA ALA A 247 5.57 3.81 4.38
C ALA A 247 6.38 2.53 4.12
N PRO A 248 6.43 1.60 5.08
CA PRO A 248 6.93 0.25 4.86
C PRO A 248 6.15 -0.47 3.75
N GLU A 249 6.86 -1.32 3.01
CA GLU A 249 6.30 -2.06 1.88
C GLU A 249 5.05 -2.87 2.27
N TYR A 250 4.00 -2.78 1.46
CA TYR A 250 2.78 -3.55 1.58
C TYR A 250 2.81 -4.76 0.65
N LYS A 251 2.46 -5.94 1.19
CA LYS A 251 2.23 -7.16 0.41
C LYS A 251 1.07 -7.94 1.02
N GLU A 252 0.19 -8.46 0.17
CA GLU A 252 -0.92 -9.32 0.61
C GLU A 252 -0.42 -10.59 1.32
N ILE A 253 0.78 -11.07 0.97
CA ILE A 253 1.39 -12.27 1.56
C ILE A 253 1.54 -12.18 3.09
N PHE A 254 1.57 -10.96 3.65
CA PHE A 254 1.58 -10.76 5.11
C PHE A 254 0.36 -11.37 5.80
N TYR A 255 -0.76 -11.47 5.07
CA TYR A 255 -2.05 -11.90 5.58
C TYR A 255 -2.44 -13.30 5.09
N GLN A 256 -1.54 -14.02 4.42
CA GLN A 256 -1.81 -15.34 3.82
C GLN A 256 -2.44 -16.34 4.80
N TYR A 257 -2.10 -16.24 6.08
CA TYR A 257 -2.56 -17.18 7.12
C TYR A 257 -3.72 -16.65 7.97
N ASP A 258 -4.27 -15.46 7.69
CA ASP A 258 -5.29 -14.81 8.53
C ASP A 258 -6.57 -15.65 8.71
N ASP A 259 -6.87 -16.53 7.74
CA ASP A 259 -8.03 -17.42 7.74
C ASP A 259 -7.68 -18.90 8.00
N ALA A 260 -6.39 -19.22 8.20
CA ALA A 260 -5.93 -20.60 8.39
C ALA A 260 -6.11 -21.11 9.83
N THR A 261 -6.15 -22.43 9.99
CA THR A 261 -6.24 -23.11 11.30
C THR A 261 -4.88 -23.64 11.70
N TYR A 262 -4.57 -23.55 12.98
CA TYR A 262 -3.33 -24.07 13.53
C TYR A 262 -3.35 -25.60 13.55
N SER A 263 -2.38 -26.22 12.88
CA SER A 263 -2.27 -27.67 12.74
C SER A 263 -1.63 -28.38 13.94
N GLY A 264 -1.26 -27.65 14.99
CA GLY A 264 -0.44 -28.14 16.09
C GLY A 264 1.06 -27.90 15.89
N ASP A 265 1.83 -28.12 16.95
CA ASP A 265 3.28 -27.96 16.92
C ASP A 265 3.96 -29.02 16.05
N VAL A 266 5.04 -28.61 15.40
CA VAL A 266 5.90 -29.53 14.65
C VAL A 266 6.83 -30.23 15.64
N ALA A 267 6.88 -31.56 15.56
CA ALA A 267 7.72 -32.41 16.42
C ALA A 267 9.20 -32.40 16.00
#